data_AF-A0A1C4W909-F1
#
_entry.id   AF-A0A1C4W909-F1
#
_cell.length_a   1.000
_cell.length_b   1.000
_cell.length_c   1.000
_cell.angle_alpha   90.00
_cell.angle_beta   90.00
_cell.angle_gamma   90.00
#
_symmetry.space_group_name_H-M   'P 1'
#
loop_
_entity.id
_entity.type
_entity.pdbx_description
1 polymer ?
#
loop_
_entity_poly.entity_id
_entity_poly.type
_entity_poly.pdbx_seq_one_letter_code
_entity_poly.pdbx_strand_id
1 'polypeptide(L)'
;MTVANAVDDQMRNAAEQGRIWALAARGQRDLAEVAGAYPELFPARPFDAALFSNVASAIAFGAPWCDAARLRITNRAVLWGFALDWLVDYVATSREEIDQISARCLAVADGGTPAPDDPLGGFLAELRDELATAPAFAEARPLWRGELRKVLDAMAREWDWKHRPTMDGGPAPLPSFTEYLDNADNLACTLVNVAHWIYSGDPATLANLEQLIEASAEVQRILRLVNDLGTYERDLRWGDLNALMLVEDRSEVQRRIDELVGRARGLLAPLRSSCPEQADYLARQIGFSSGFYRSADFWGAL
;
A
#
# COMPACT_ATOMS: atom_id res chain seq x y z
N MET A 1 34.51 23.44 4.85
CA MET A 1 33.62 22.74 5.79
C MET A 1 34.49 22.22 6.92
N THR A 2 34.35 22.73 8.14
CA THR A 2 35.20 22.38 9.29
C THR A 2 34.74 21.05 9.93
N VAL A 3 35.67 20.30 10.52
CA VAL A 3 35.38 19.01 11.20
C VAL A 3 34.32 19.15 12.28
N ALA A 4 34.25 20.30 12.98
CA ALA A 4 33.20 20.62 13.94
C ALA A 4 31.79 20.62 13.31
N ASN A 5 31.64 21.16 12.09
CA ASN A 5 30.35 21.17 11.40
C ASN A 5 29.89 19.75 11.01
N ALA A 6 30.84 18.86 10.70
CA ALA A 6 30.52 17.48 10.34
C ALA A 6 30.01 16.67 11.54
N VAL A 7 30.58 16.87 12.74
CA VAL A 7 30.10 16.21 13.95
C VAL A 7 28.70 16.70 14.32
N ASP A 8 28.45 18.01 14.25
CA ASP A 8 27.12 18.58 14.50
C ASP A 8 26.08 18.09 13.49
N ASP A 9 26.45 17.94 12.21
CA ASP A 9 25.59 17.35 11.18
C ASP A 9 25.23 15.89 11.50
N GLN A 10 26.19 15.09 11.96
CA GLN A 10 25.93 13.70 12.36
C GLN A 10 25.01 13.62 13.58
N MET A 11 25.19 14.49 14.59
CA MET A 11 24.33 14.54 15.77
C MET A 11 22.89 14.94 15.40
N ARG A 12 22.71 15.93 14.52
CA ARG A 12 21.39 16.33 14.03
C ARG A 12 20.71 15.21 13.23
N ASN A 13 21.46 14.54 12.35
CA ASN A 13 20.92 13.42 11.59
C ASN A 13 20.47 12.29 12.53
N ALA A 14 21.32 11.88 13.48
CA ALA A 14 20.98 10.83 14.44
C ALA A 14 19.76 11.19 15.30
N ALA A 15 19.62 12.44 15.75
CA ALA A 15 18.45 12.90 16.48
C ALA A 15 17.17 12.79 15.63
N GLU A 16 17.23 13.16 14.36
CA GLU A 16 16.11 13.04 13.43
C GLU A 16 15.75 11.57 13.16
N GLN A 17 16.74 10.70 12.92
CA GLN A 17 16.49 9.25 12.78
C GLN A 17 15.83 8.68 14.05
N GLY A 18 16.30 9.08 15.23
CA GLY A 18 15.71 8.66 16.50
C GLY A 18 14.26 9.12 16.67
N ARG A 19 13.94 10.34 16.22
CA ARG A 19 12.56 10.86 16.22
C ARG A 19 11.65 10.06 15.28
N ILE A 20 12.11 9.78 14.05
CA ILE A 20 11.34 9.00 13.06
C ILE A 20 11.16 7.55 13.55
N TRP A 21 12.19 6.96 14.15
CA TRP A 21 12.08 5.63 14.76
C TRP A 21 11.05 5.60 15.90
N ALA A 22 11.04 6.62 16.77
CA ALA A 22 10.05 6.72 17.83
C ALA A 22 8.61 6.87 17.29
N LEU A 23 8.44 7.52 16.14
CA LEU A 23 7.18 7.62 15.41
C LEU A 23 6.75 6.24 14.88
N ALA A 24 7.66 5.50 14.22
CA ALA A 24 7.41 4.13 13.76
C ALA A 24 7.02 3.21 14.92
N ALA A 25 7.73 3.25 16.06
CA ALA A 25 7.44 2.44 17.22
C ALA A 25 6.05 2.73 17.84
N ARG A 26 5.54 3.96 17.71
CA ARG A 26 4.15 4.28 18.11
C ARG A 26 3.15 3.66 17.14
N GLY A 27 3.40 3.77 15.84
CA GLY A 27 2.57 3.13 14.81
C GLY A 27 2.50 1.61 14.97
N GLN A 28 3.63 0.95 15.23
CA GLN A 28 3.68 -0.49 15.47
C GLN A 28 2.78 -0.91 16.64
N ARG A 29 2.81 -0.17 17.76
CA ARG A 29 1.96 -0.47 18.92
C ARG A 29 0.47 -0.28 18.62
N ASP A 30 0.12 0.76 17.88
CA ASP A 30 -1.26 0.97 17.44
C ASP A 30 -1.73 -0.19 16.55
N LEU A 31 -0.91 -0.64 15.59
CA LEU A 31 -1.25 -1.77 14.73
C LEU A 31 -1.40 -3.08 15.50
N ALA A 32 -0.54 -3.34 16.48
CA ALA A 32 -0.65 -4.52 17.34
C ALA A 32 -1.93 -4.50 18.19
N GLU A 33 -2.33 -3.33 18.69
CA GLU A 33 -3.59 -3.16 19.44
C GLU A 33 -4.80 -3.41 18.54
N VAL A 34 -4.80 -2.85 17.32
CA VAL A 34 -5.84 -3.10 16.31
C VAL A 34 -5.92 -4.58 15.94
N ALA A 35 -4.78 -5.21 15.68
CA ALA A 35 -4.74 -6.63 15.35
C ALA A 35 -5.32 -7.48 16.48
N GLY A 36 -5.02 -7.14 17.74
CA GLY A 36 -5.59 -7.81 18.91
C GLY A 36 -7.10 -7.64 19.08
N ALA A 37 -7.70 -6.56 18.54
CA ALA A 37 -9.14 -6.36 18.52
C ALA A 37 -9.86 -7.18 17.42
N TYR A 38 -9.12 -7.63 16.41
CA TYR A 38 -9.63 -8.39 15.26
C TYR A 38 -8.87 -9.72 15.06
N PRO A 39 -8.88 -10.64 16.05
CA PRO A 39 -8.06 -11.86 16.00
C PRO A 39 -8.42 -12.81 14.84
N GLU A 40 -9.67 -12.81 14.39
CA GLU A 40 -10.14 -13.60 13.24
C GLU A 40 -9.63 -13.04 11.90
N LEU A 41 -9.38 -11.73 11.83
CA LEU A 41 -8.86 -11.05 10.63
C LEU A 41 -7.34 -11.09 10.57
N PHE A 42 -6.68 -11.06 11.73
CA PHE A 42 -5.23 -10.98 11.86
C PHE A 42 -4.66 -12.17 12.64
N PRO A 43 -4.64 -13.37 12.05
CA PRO A 43 -4.01 -14.53 12.68
C PRO A 43 -2.52 -14.27 12.94
N ALA A 44 -2.01 -14.77 14.06
CA ALA A 44 -0.65 -14.49 14.55
C ALA A 44 0.49 -14.80 13.56
N ARG A 45 0.24 -15.64 12.55
CA ARG A 45 1.02 -15.69 11.31
C ARG A 45 0.05 -15.62 10.13
N PRO A 46 0.29 -14.77 9.14
CA PRO A 46 1.48 -13.91 8.95
C PRO A 46 1.46 -12.56 9.71
N PHE A 47 0.40 -12.22 10.46
CA PHE A 47 0.27 -10.89 11.08
C PHE A 47 1.02 -10.79 12.42
N ASP A 48 2.35 -10.80 12.32
CA ASP A 48 3.24 -10.76 13.47
C ASP A 48 3.80 -9.36 13.77
N ALA A 49 4.59 -9.27 14.84
CA ALA A 49 5.21 -8.01 15.26
C ALA A 49 6.19 -7.43 14.23
N ALA A 50 6.78 -8.26 13.36
CA ALA A 50 7.68 -7.81 12.31
C ALA A 50 6.91 -7.12 11.19
N LEU A 51 5.79 -7.70 10.74
CA LEU A 51 4.89 -7.05 9.78
C LEU A 51 4.46 -5.66 10.29
N PHE A 52 3.97 -5.57 11.52
CA PHE A 52 3.54 -4.29 12.10
C PHE A 52 4.68 -3.27 12.18
N SER A 53 5.89 -3.71 12.52
CA SER A 53 7.08 -2.86 12.55
C SER A 53 7.46 -2.37 11.16
N ASN A 54 7.41 -3.24 10.15
CA ASN A 54 7.74 -2.92 8.76
C ASN A 54 6.76 -1.89 8.20
N VAL A 55 5.44 -2.11 8.39
CA VAL A 55 4.39 -1.17 7.99
C VAL A 55 4.61 0.20 8.63
N ALA A 56 4.71 0.24 9.96
CA ALA A 56 4.84 1.50 10.68
C ALA A 56 6.14 2.25 10.31
N SER A 57 7.22 1.51 10.03
CA SER A 57 8.48 2.10 9.55
C SER A 57 8.34 2.69 8.15
N ALA A 58 7.74 1.96 7.21
CA ALA A 58 7.54 2.47 5.85
C ALA A 58 6.75 3.79 5.84
N ILE A 59 5.69 3.87 6.66
CA ILE A 59 4.87 5.08 6.76
C ILE A 59 5.61 6.22 7.49
N ALA A 60 6.24 5.96 8.64
CA ALA A 60 6.95 6.98 9.40
C ALA A 60 8.15 7.57 8.64
N PHE A 61 8.92 6.74 7.95
CA PHE A 61 10.02 7.21 7.12
C PHE A 61 9.53 7.80 5.79
N GLY A 62 8.35 7.43 5.31
CA GLY A 62 7.69 8.05 4.15
C GLY A 62 7.24 9.48 4.42
N ALA A 63 6.66 9.73 5.59
CA ALA A 63 6.13 11.04 6.00
C ALA A 63 6.61 11.47 7.39
N PRO A 64 7.94 11.69 7.59
CA PRO A 64 8.51 11.96 8.90
C PRO A 64 8.02 13.26 9.55
N TRP A 65 7.51 14.21 8.78
CA TRP A 65 6.94 15.46 9.28
C TRP A 65 5.58 15.29 9.94
N CYS A 66 4.89 14.17 9.73
CA CYS A 66 3.63 13.88 10.40
C CYS A 66 3.85 13.44 11.85
N ASP A 67 2.84 13.65 12.68
CA ASP A 67 2.75 13.04 14.00
C ASP A 67 2.07 11.65 13.95
N ALA A 68 2.04 10.96 15.09
CA ALA A 68 1.47 9.62 15.17
C ALA A 68 -0.04 9.61 14.90
N ALA A 69 -0.77 10.68 15.25
CA ALA A 69 -2.21 10.76 15.03
C ALA A 69 -2.53 10.89 13.54
N ARG A 70 -1.76 11.68 12.80
CA ARG A 70 -1.89 11.83 11.34
C ARG A 70 -1.52 10.55 10.58
N LEU A 71 -0.54 9.79 11.07
CA LEU A 71 -0.10 8.54 10.41
C LEU A 71 -0.94 7.32 10.78
N ARG A 72 -1.76 7.40 11.84
CA ARG A 72 -2.59 6.28 12.31
C ARG A 72 -3.51 5.75 11.22
N ILE A 73 -4.26 6.63 10.55
CA ILE A 73 -5.17 6.24 9.47
C ILE A 73 -4.43 5.53 8.34
N THR A 74 -3.23 6.03 7.99
CA THR A 74 -2.40 5.47 6.91
C THR A 74 -1.88 4.08 7.29
N ASN A 75 -1.35 3.92 8.51
CA ASN A 75 -0.90 2.62 9.02
C ASN A 75 -2.03 1.58 9.01
N ARG A 76 -3.22 1.98 9.48
CA ARG A 76 -4.40 1.11 9.56
C ARG A 76 -4.95 0.76 8.19
N ALA A 77 -4.95 1.70 7.24
CA ALA A 77 -5.34 1.44 5.86
C ALA A 77 -4.40 0.44 5.17
N VAL A 78 -3.07 0.53 5.43
CA VAL A 78 -2.12 -0.48 4.96
C VAL A 78 -2.41 -1.84 5.57
N LEU A 79 -2.64 -1.90 6.89
CA LEU A 79 -2.97 -3.16 7.57
C LEU A 79 -4.27 -3.79 7.05
N TRP A 80 -5.28 -2.96 6.75
CA TRP A 80 -6.50 -3.42 6.09
C TRP A 80 -6.23 -4.00 4.70
N GLY A 81 -5.36 -3.35 3.92
CA GLY A 81 -4.91 -3.86 2.62
C GLY A 81 -4.25 -5.25 2.72
N PHE A 82 -3.37 -5.45 3.70
CA PHE A 82 -2.77 -6.77 3.97
C PHE A 82 -3.80 -7.83 4.39
N ALA A 83 -4.83 -7.45 5.15
CA ALA A 83 -5.91 -8.36 5.50
C ALA A 83 -6.71 -8.81 4.27
N LEU A 84 -7.04 -7.86 3.39
CA LEU A 84 -7.73 -8.14 2.14
C LEU A 84 -6.89 -9.04 1.22
N ASP A 85 -5.60 -8.72 1.07
CA ASP A 85 -4.63 -9.51 0.29
C ASP A 85 -4.61 -10.97 0.76
N TRP A 86 -4.45 -11.18 2.07
CA TRP A 86 -4.46 -12.52 2.67
C TRP A 86 -5.77 -13.27 2.41
N LEU A 87 -6.91 -12.58 2.57
CA LEU A 87 -8.22 -13.18 2.35
C LEU A 87 -8.43 -13.59 0.89
N VAL A 88 -8.01 -12.77 -0.07
CA VAL A 88 -8.18 -13.06 -1.49
C VAL A 88 -7.22 -14.15 -1.97
N ASP A 89 -5.94 -14.07 -1.58
CA ASP A 89 -4.91 -14.95 -2.14
C ASP A 89 -4.85 -16.33 -1.47
N TYR A 90 -5.20 -16.45 -0.19
CA TYR A 90 -5.01 -17.71 0.56
C TYR A 90 -6.25 -18.27 1.23
N VAL A 91 -7.29 -17.47 1.45
CA VAL A 91 -8.51 -17.92 2.13
C VAL A 91 -9.66 -18.16 1.15
N ALA A 92 -9.83 -17.28 0.17
CA ALA A 92 -10.88 -17.44 -0.84
C ALA A 92 -10.61 -18.68 -1.70
N THR A 93 -11.63 -19.52 -1.81
CA THR A 93 -11.60 -20.77 -2.58
C THR A 93 -12.33 -20.66 -3.90
N SER A 94 -13.04 -19.55 -4.12
CA SER A 94 -13.83 -19.33 -5.33
C SER A 94 -13.92 -17.85 -5.71
N ARG A 95 -14.20 -17.62 -7.00
CA ARG A 95 -14.48 -16.28 -7.52
C ARG A 95 -15.71 -15.64 -6.86
N GLU A 96 -16.72 -16.44 -6.55
CA GLU A 96 -17.95 -15.95 -5.91
C GLU A 96 -17.66 -15.36 -4.52
N GLU A 97 -16.76 -15.97 -3.74
CA GLU A 97 -16.35 -15.42 -2.44
C GLU A 97 -15.66 -14.06 -2.59
N ILE A 98 -14.84 -13.88 -3.63
CA ILE A 98 -14.16 -12.59 -3.91
C ILE A 98 -15.16 -11.53 -4.35
N ASP A 99 -16.14 -11.88 -5.19
CA ASP A 99 -17.20 -10.97 -5.59
C ASP A 99 -18.05 -10.55 -4.37
N GLN A 100 -18.30 -11.48 -3.44
CA GLN A 100 -18.98 -11.17 -2.17
C GLN A 100 -18.16 -10.27 -1.25
N ILE A 101 -16.85 -10.51 -1.09
CA ILE A 101 -15.93 -9.63 -0.36
C ILE A 101 -15.99 -8.22 -0.96
N SER A 102 -15.87 -8.13 -2.29
CA SER A 102 -15.89 -6.86 -3.02
C SER A 102 -17.19 -6.10 -2.82
N ALA A 103 -18.33 -6.80 -2.92
CA ALA A 103 -19.65 -6.20 -2.71
C ALA A 103 -19.82 -5.66 -1.28
N ARG A 104 -19.38 -6.42 -0.26
CA ARG A 104 -19.46 -5.97 1.14
C ARG A 104 -18.56 -4.76 1.42
N CYS A 105 -17.32 -4.77 0.95
CA CYS A 105 -16.40 -3.64 1.09
C CYS A 105 -16.95 -2.37 0.44
N LEU A 106 -17.50 -2.48 -0.77
CA LEU A 106 -18.13 -1.34 -1.45
C LEU A 106 -19.40 -0.87 -0.73
N ALA A 107 -20.22 -1.77 -0.20
CA ALA A 107 -21.39 -1.41 0.60
C ALA A 107 -20.99 -0.64 1.87
N VAL A 108 -19.92 -1.05 2.55
CA VAL A 108 -19.35 -0.32 3.70
C VAL A 108 -18.86 1.07 3.26
N ALA A 109 -18.10 1.16 2.17
CA ALA A 109 -17.67 2.46 1.65
C ALA A 109 -18.84 3.37 1.26
N ASP A 110 -19.95 2.78 0.80
CA ASP A 110 -21.23 3.42 0.48
C ASP A 110 -22.12 3.68 1.72
N GLY A 111 -21.61 3.38 2.92
CA GLY A 111 -22.16 3.82 4.21
C GLY A 111 -22.96 2.74 4.93
N GLY A 112 -22.97 1.53 4.37
CA GLY A 112 -23.58 0.36 4.98
C GLY A 112 -22.92 -0.02 6.30
N THR A 113 -23.70 -0.68 7.15
CA THR A 113 -23.22 -1.31 8.37
C THR A 113 -22.73 -2.73 8.02
N PRO A 114 -21.48 -3.09 8.33
CA PRO A 114 -21.00 -4.45 8.11
C PRO A 114 -21.76 -5.45 8.97
N ALA A 115 -21.85 -6.70 8.50
CA ALA A 115 -22.42 -7.78 9.28
C ALA A 115 -21.52 -8.10 10.49
N PRO A 116 -22.06 -8.59 11.62
CA PRO A 116 -21.26 -8.93 12.80
C PRO A 116 -20.16 -9.97 12.56
N ASP A 117 -20.30 -10.80 11.53
CA ASP A 117 -19.38 -11.84 11.09
C ASP A 117 -18.47 -11.40 9.92
N ASP A 118 -18.46 -10.11 9.58
CA ASP A 118 -17.60 -9.52 8.55
C ASP A 118 -16.51 -8.64 9.20
N PRO A 119 -15.43 -9.22 9.76
CA PRO A 119 -14.40 -8.44 10.45
C PRO A 119 -13.63 -7.52 9.49
N LEU A 120 -13.47 -7.90 8.21
CA LEU A 120 -12.87 -7.04 7.19
C LEU A 120 -13.72 -5.79 6.93
N GLY A 121 -15.04 -5.98 6.77
CA GLY A 121 -16.00 -4.88 6.64
C GLY A 121 -16.09 -4.03 7.91
N GLY A 122 -16.02 -4.66 9.09
CA GLY A 122 -15.93 -4.00 10.40
C GLY A 122 -14.75 -3.03 10.47
N PHE A 123 -13.55 -3.52 10.16
CA PHE A 123 -12.36 -2.69 10.17
C PHE A 123 -12.38 -1.59 9.09
N LEU A 124 -12.93 -1.88 7.90
CA LEU A 124 -13.15 -0.85 6.87
C LEU A 124 -14.13 0.24 7.31
N ALA A 125 -15.18 -0.12 8.06
CA ALA A 125 -16.15 0.82 8.59
C ALA A 125 -15.50 1.75 9.62
N GLU A 126 -14.62 1.23 10.49
CA GLU A 126 -13.83 2.08 11.40
C GLU A 126 -12.94 3.07 10.64
N LEU A 127 -12.25 2.62 9.58
CA LEU A 127 -11.44 3.49 8.73
C LEU A 127 -12.29 4.59 8.07
N ARG A 128 -13.45 4.22 7.51
CA ARG A 128 -14.41 5.15 6.91
C ARG A 128 -14.89 6.18 7.93
N ASP A 129 -15.23 5.74 9.14
CA ASP A 129 -15.78 6.59 10.18
C ASP A 129 -14.71 7.53 10.75
N GLU A 130 -13.46 7.08 10.86
CA GLU A 130 -12.31 7.94 11.19
C GLU A 130 -12.08 8.98 10.08
N LEU A 131 -12.11 8.59 8.80
CA LEU A 131 -12.05 9.51 7.67
C LEU A 131 -13.21 10.52 7.69
N ALA A 132 -14.42 10.10 8.07
CA ALA A 132 -15.59 10.97 8.14
C ALA A 132 -15.48 12.08 9.19
N THR A 133 -14.52 12.00 10.11
CA THR A 133 -14.18 13.11 11.02
C THR A 133 -13.48 14.27 10.30
N ALA A 134 -12.86 14.02 9.15
CA ALA A 134 -12.23 15.04 8.33
C ALA A 134 -13.29 15.85 7.55
N PRO A 135 -13.26 17.20 7.61
CA PRO A 135 -14.26 18.05 6.94
C PRO A 135 -14.40 17.79 5.43
N ALA A 136 -13.32 17.38 4.77
CA ALA A 136 -13.29 17.13 3.33
C ALA A 136 -13.84 15.77 2.92
N PHE A 137 -14.09 14.85 3.86
CA PHE A 137 -14.45 13.46 3.51
C PHE A 137 -15.75 13.37 2.72
N ALA A 138 -16.78 14.15 3.07
CA ALA A 138 -18.05 14.09 2.35
C ALA A 138 -17.90 14.36 0.85
N GLU A 139 -17.03 15.31 0.48
CA GLU A 139 -16.73 15.67 -0.91
C GLU A 139 -15.73 14.68 -1.55
N ALA A 140 -14.71 14.24 -0.82
CA ALA A 140 -13.67 13.37 -1.34
C ALA A 140 -14.02 11.86 -1.33
N ARG A 141 -15.09 11.46 -0.65
CA ARG A 141 -15.52 10.06 -0.52
C ARG A 141 -15.72 9.34 -1.85
N PRO A 142 -16.31 9.94 -2.91
CA PRO A 142 -16.42 9.27 -4.21
C PRO A 142 -15.06 8.88 -4.80
N LEU A 143 -14.02 9.71 -4.59
CA LEU A 143 -12.66 9.41 -5.04
C LEU A 143 -12.06 8.25 -4.24
N TRP A 144 -12.13 8.31 -2.91
CA TRP A 144 -11.65 7.22 -2.04
C TRP A 144 -12.34 5.89 -2.36
N ARG A 145 -13.67 5.91 -2.54
CA ARG A 145 -14.45 4.73 -2.93
C ARG A 145 -14.08 4.24 -4.33
N GLY A 146 -13.79 5.16 -5.26
CA GLY A 146 -13.29 4.83 -6.59
C GLY A 146 -11.98 4.05 -6.55
N GLU A 147 -11.02 4.51 -5.74
CA GLU A 147 -9.76 3.79 -5.54
C GLU A 147 -9.98 2.43 -4.86
N LEU A 148 -10.87 2.34 -3.88
CA LEU A 148 -11.23 1.05 -3.25
C LEU A 148 -11.75 0.04 -4.28
N ARG A 149 -12.62 0.49 -5.20
CA ARG A 149 -13.11 -0.37 -6.28
C ARG A 149 -11.96 -0.87 -7.17
N LYS A 150 -11.01 -0.01 -7.55
CA LYS A 150 -9.88 -0.43 -8.38
C LYS A 150 -9.05 -1.53 -7.72
N VAL A 151 -8.79 -1.41 -6.41
CA VAL A 151 -8.08 -2.46 -5.65
C VAL A 151 -8.83 -3.78 -5.72
N LEU A 152 -10.13 -3.77 -5.42
CA LEU A 152 -10.96 -4.98 -5.43
C LEU A 152 -11.04 -5.63 -6.82
N ASP A 153 -11.25 -4.82 -7.86
CA ASP A 153 -11.30 -5.29 -9.25
C ASP A 153 -9.95 -5.89 -9.67
N ALA A 154 -8.84 -5.27 -9.26
CA ALA A 154 -7.50 -5.74 -9.59
C ALA A 154 -7.13 -7.05 -8.87
N MET A 155 -7.50 -7.19 -7.59
CA MET A 155 -7.31 -8.43 -6.83
C MET A 155 -8.14 -9.58 -7.42
N ALA A 156 -9.41 -9.34 -7.77
CA ALA A 156 -10.24 -10.33 -8.44
C ALA A 156 -9.65 -10.77 -9.79
N ARG A 157 -9.10 -9.82 -10.56
CA ARG A 157 -8.44 -10.11 -11.83
C ARG A 157 -7.17 -10.95 -11.66
N GLU A 158 -6.37 -10.68 -10.63
CA GLU A 158 -5.17 -11.47 -10.35
C GLU A 158 -5.52 -12.89 -9.90
N TRP A 159 -6.56 -13.04 -9.08
CA TRP A 159 -7.07 -14.35 -8.69
C TRP A 159 -7.53 -15.16 -9.90
N ASP A 160 -8.24 -14.53 -10.86
CA ASP A 160 -8.62 -15.17 -12.11
C ASP A 160 -7.39 -15.69 -12.87
N TRP A 161 -6.31 -14.91 -12.96
CA TRP A 161 -5.08 -15.35 -13.63
C TRP A 161 -4.48 -16.58 -12.96
N LYS A 162 -4.48 -16.64 -11.63
CA LYS A 162 -3.98 -17.79 -10.86
C LYS A 162 -4.86 -19.05 -11.01
N HIS A 163 -6.18 -18.89 -11.17
CA HIS A 163 -7.15 -19.99 -11.07
C HIS A 163 -7.88 -20.35 -12.38
N ARG A 164 -7.59 -19.67 -13.49
CA ARG A 164 -8.29 -19.93 -14.76
C ARG A 164 -8.02 -21.37 -15.25
N PRO A 165 -9.07 -22.17 -15.49
CA PRO A 165 -8.89 -23.46 -16.17
C PRO A 165 -8.63 -23.22 -17.66
N THR A 166 -7.75 -24.01 -18.28
CA THR A 166 -7.70 -24.07 -19.75
C THR A 166 -8.73 -25.05 -20.28
N MET A 167 -9.15 -24.84 -21.53
CA MET A 167 -10.03 -25.76 -22.27
C MET A 167 -9.44 -27.18 -22.38
N ASP A 168 -8.11 -27.31 -22.28
CA ASP A 168 -7.38 -28.56 -22.52
C ASP A 168 -6.80 -29.18 -21.23
N GLY A 169 -7.10 -28.61 -20.06
CA GLY A 169 -6.62 -29.10 -18.76
C GLY A 169 -5.14 -28.78 -18.44
N GLY A 170 -4.46 -28.00 -19.28
CA GLY A 170 -3.14 -27.40 -18.99
C GLY A 170 -3.21 -26.11 -18.15
N PRO A 171 -2.05 -25.55 -17.75
CA PRO A 171 -2.00 -24.27 -17.04
C PRO A 171 -2.49 -23.12 -17.93
N ALA A 172 -3.30 -22.21 -17.38
CA ALA A 172 -3.76 -21.03 -18.11
C ALA A 172 -2.58 -20.16 -18.57
N PRO A 173 -2.70 -19.50 -19.74
CA PRO A 173 -1.70 -18.54 -20.15
C PRO A 173 -1.63 -17.43 -19.09
N LEU A 174 -0.42 -17.21 -18.57
CA LEU A 174 -0.11 -16.09 -17.71
C LEU A 174 -0.37 -14.75 -18.43
N PRO A 175 -0.70 -13.67 -17.71
CA PRO A 175 -0.80 -12.35 -18.32
C PRO A 175 0.54 -11.92 -18.93
N SER A 176 0.52 -11.05 -19.94
CA SER A 176 1.74 -10.37 -20.36
C SER A 176 2.27 -9.47 -19.23
N PHE A 177 3.57 -9.15 -19.25
CA PHE A 177 4.17 -8.23 -18.28
C PHE A 177 3.47 -6.86 -18.24
N THR A 178 3.01 -6.35 -19.38
CA THR A 178 2.24 -5.10 -19.45
C THR A 178 0.87 -5.24 -18.79
N GLU A 179 0.10 -6.29 -19.09
CA GLU A 179 -1.22 -6.51 -18.47
C GLU A 179 -1.11 -6.70 -16.96
N TYR A 180 -0.09 -7.40 -16.50
CA TYR A 180 0.22 -7.58 -15.09
C TYR A 180 0.50 -6.24 -14.40
N LEU A 181 1.36 -5.39 -14.99
CA LEU A 181 1.69 -4.09 -14.43
C LEU A 181 0.53 -3.09 -14.49
N ASP A 182 -0.34 -3.18 -15.50
CA ASP A 182 -1.55 -2.37 -15.57
C ASP A 182 -2.55 -2.72 -14.45
N ASN A 183 -2.41 -3.90 -13.84
CA ASN A 183 -3.17 -4.37 -12.67
C ASN A 183 -2.52 -4.01 -11.31
N ALA A 184 -1.58 -3.06 -11.28
CA ALA A 184 -0.87 -2.69 -10.05
C ALA A 184 -1.76 -2.13 -8.93
N ASP A 185 -3.04 -1.83 -9.20
CA ASP A 185 -4.02 -1.47 -8.18
C ASP A 185 -4.22 -2.56 -7.12
N ASN A 186 -3.85 -3.82 -7.40
CA ASN A 186 -3.81 -4.89 -6.40
C ASN A 186 -2.96 -4.48 -5.17
N LEU A 187 -1.86 -3.73 -5.36
CA LEU A 187 -1.00 -3.30 -4.25
C LEU A 187 -1.68 -2.34 -3.25
N ALA A 188 -2.82 -1.74 -3.60
CA ALA A 188 -3.61 -0.83 -2.75
C ALA A 188 -2.92 0.47 -2.28
N CYS A 189 -1.71 0.77 -2.74
CA CYS A 189 -0.94 1.93 -2.30
C CYS A 189 -1.68 3.26 -2.54
N THR A 190 -2.34 3.41 -3.69
CA THR A 190 -3.06 4.65 -4.02
C THR A 190 -4.30 4.84 -3.13
N LEU A 191 -5.02 3.77 -2.80
CA LEU A 191 -6.12 3.82 -1.83
C LEU A 191 -5.64 4.33 -0.46
N VAL A 192 -4.49 3.82 0.01
CA VAL A 192 -3.85 4.24 1.27
C VAL A 192 -3.46 5.71 1.22
N ASN A 193 -2.85 6.17 0.13
CA ASN A 193 -2.44 7.56 -0.05
C ASN A 193 -3.65 8.51 -0.08
N VAL A 194 -4.75 8.12 -0.73
CA VAL A 194 -5.99 8.92 -0.72
C VAL A 194 -6.57 9.04 0.69
N ALA A 195 -6.59 7.96 1.48
CA ALA A 195 -7.00 8.04 2.88
C ALA A 195 -6.10 9.01 3.68
N HIS A 196 -4.79 8.97 3.47
CA HIS A 196 -3.83 9.89 4.09
C HIS A 196 -4.13 11.36 3.75
N TRP A 197 -4.36 11.66 2.47
CA TRP A 197 -4.59 13.02 1.99
C TRP A 197 -5.94 13.60 2.44
N ILE A 198 -7.00 12.78 2.42
CA ILE A 198 -8.30 13.19 2.92
C ILE A 198 -8.23 13.50 4.42
N TYR A 199 -7.59 12.62 5.19
CA TYR A 199 -7.51 12.78 6.64
C TYR A 199 -6.61 13.95 7.06
N SER A 200 -5.50 14.18 6.34
CA SER A 200 -4.62 15.32 6.64
C SER A 200 -5.33 16.66 6.38
N GLY A 201 -6.29 16.69 5.44
CA GLY A 201 -7.21 17.80 5.24
C GLY A 201 -6.55 19.12 4.81
N ASP A 202 -5.29 19.07 4.36
CA ASP A 202 -4.54 20.24 3.94
C ASP A 202 -5.17 20.84 2.66
N PRO A 203 -5.53 22.13 2.62
CA PRO A 203 -6.22 22.72 1.47
C PRO A 203 -5.46 22.60 0.14
N ALA A 204 -4.12 22.70 0.17
CA ALA A 204 -3.31 22.56 -1.03
C ALA A 204 -3.32 21.11 -1.54
N THR A 205 -3.22 20.16 -0.63
CA THR A 205 -3.35 18.72 -0.91
C THR A 205 -4.71 18.40 -1.53
N LEU A 206 -5.80 18.86 -0.93
CA LEU A 206 -7.16 18.61 -1.43
C LEU A 206 -7.40 19.24 -2.80
N ALA A 207 -6.87 20.44 -3.04
CA ALA A 207 -6.98 21.13 -4.33
C ALA A 207 -6.19 20.43 -5.47
N ASN A 208 -5.26 19.53 -5.14
CA ASN A 208 -4.43 18.80 -6.10
C ASN A 208 -4.67 17.27 -6.04
N LEU A 209 -5.79 16.83 -5.44
CA LEU A 209 -6.01 15.42 -5.11
C LEU A 209 -6.01 14.50 -6.34
N GLU A 210 -6.59 14.93 -7.46
CA GLU A 210 -6.60 14.15 -8.70
C GLU A 210 -5.19 13.96 -9.28
N GLN A 211 -4.38 15.02 -9.29
CA GLN A 211 -2.99 14.96 -9.78
C GLN A 211 -2.11 14.12 -8.84
N LEU A 212 -2.38 14.17 -7.54
CA LEU A 212 -1.73 13.31 -6.55
C LEU A 212 -2.10 11.84 -6.75
N ILE A 213 -3.36 11.53 -7.06
CA ILE A 213 -3.80 10.16 -7.41
C ILE A 213 -3.09 9.66 -8.66
N GLU A 214 -2.99 10.49 -9.71
CA GLU A 214 -2.25 10.14 -10.93
C GLU A 214 -0.78 9.83 -10.64
N ALA A 215 -0.10 10.70 -9.89
CA ALA A 215 1.27 10.47 -9.48
C ALA A 215 1.43 9.22 -8.60
N SER A 216 0.48 8.96 -7.70
CA SER A 216 0.46 7.77 -6.86
C SER A 216 0.28 6.48 -7.66
N ALA A 217 -0.53 6.48 -8.72
CA ALA A 217 -0.68 5.31 -9.58
C ALA A 217 0.64 4.92 -10.25
N GLU A 218 1.45 5.90 -10.69
CA GLU A 218 2.80 5.62 -11.19
C GLU A 218 3.74 5.11 -10.08
N VAL A 219 3.68 5.70 -8.88
CA VAL A 219 4.45 5.24 -7.71
C VAL A 219 4.08 3.80 -7.36
N GLN A 220 2.80 3.46 -7.33
CA GLN A 220 2.29 2.12 -7.04
C GLN A 220 2.84 1.07 -8.02
N ARG A 221 2.90 1.38 -9.32
CA ARG A 221 3.56 0.51 -10.32
C ARG A 221 5.04 0.29 -10.00
N ILE A 222 5.75 1.34 -9.58
CA ILE A 222 7.16 1.20 -9.15
C ILE A 222 7.25 0.29 -7.93
N LEU A 223 6.41 0.52 -6.92
CA LEU A 223 6.41 -0.26 -5.69
C LEU A 223 6.08 -1.73 -5.94
N ARG A 224 5.15 -2.05 -6.85
CA ARG A 224 4.84 -3.43 -7.24
C ARG A 224 6.07 -4.13 -7.82
N LEU A 225 6.78 -3.50 -8.75
CA LEU A 225 7.98 -4.10 -9.33
C LEU A 225 9.14 -4.22 -8.35
N VAL A 226 9.31 -3.23 -7.46
CA VAL A 226 10.33 -3.29 -6.40
C VAL A 226 10.02 -4.41 -5.40
N ASN A 227 8.73 -4.59 -5.05
CA ASN A 227 8.27 -5.72 -4.24
C ASN A 227 8.59 -7.04 -4.95
N ASP A 228 8.17 -7.20 -6.20
CA ASP A 228 8.40 -8.40 -7.00
C ASP A 228 9.89 -8.80 -7.06
N LEU A 229 10.78 -7.82 -7.23
CA LEU A 229 12.23 -8.06 -7.23
C LEU A 229 12.77 -8.58 -5.89
N GLY A 230 12.16 -8.17 -4.78
CA GLY A 230 12.52 -8.54 -3.42
C GLY A 230 11.86 -9.84 -2.95
N THR A 231 10.73 -10.24 -3.57
CA THR A 231 9.91 -11.35 -3.09
C THR A 231 9.84 -12.55 -4.03
N TYR A 232 10.50 -12.50 -5.19
CA TYR A 232 10.47 -13.55 -6.21
C TYR A 232 10.59 -15.00 -5.69
N GLU A 233 11.58 -15.28 -4.85
CA GLU A 233 11.77 -16.65 -4.34
C GLU A 233 10.62 -17.09 -3.42
N ARG A 234 10.02 -16.15 -2.67
CA ARG A 234 8.86 -16.42 -1.82
C ARG A 234 7.64 -16.63 -2.69
N ASP A 235 7.39 -15.74 -3.65
CA ASP A 235 6.22 -15.79 -4.52
C ASP A 235 6.22 -17.09 -5.34
N LEU A 236 7.38 -17.55 -5.83
CA LEU A 236 7.54 -18.88 -6.43
C LEU A 236 7.14 -20.03 -5.50
N ARG A 237 7.50 -19.97 -4.21
CA ARG A 237 7.15 -21.02 -3.24
C ARG A 237 5.67 -20.99 -2.89
N TRP A 238 5.05 -19.82 -2.90
CA TRP A 238 3.66 -19.62 -2.51
C TRP A 238 2.70 -19.80 -3.69
N GLY A 239 3.22 -19.82 -4.92
CA GLY A 239 2.42 -19.93 -6.14
C GLY A 239 1.84 -18.60 -6.60
N ASP A 240 2.41 -17.48 -6.15
CA ASP A 240 1.97 -16.13 -6.49
C ASP A 240 2.57 -15.65 -7.81
N LEU A 241 1.88 -14.70 -8.44
CA LEU A 241 2.37 -14.06 -9.66
C LEU A 241 3.42 -13.02 -9.31
N ASN A 242 4.46 -12.98 -10.14
CA ASN A 242 5.57 -12.05 -9.97
C ASN A 242 6.08 -11.62 -11.36
N ALA A 243 6.44 -10.35 -11.53
CA ALA A 243 6.95 -9.81 -12.79
C ALA A 243 8.09 -10.63 -13.41
N LEU A 244 8.98 -11.20 -12.59
CA LEU A 244 10.11 -11.99 -13.07
C LEU A 244 9.70 -13.34 -13.70
N MET A 245 8.48 -13.80 -13.48
CA MET A 245 7.92 -14.97 -14.17
C MET A 245 7.40 -14.62 -15.57
N LEU A 246 7.21 -13.33 -15.86
CA LEU A 246 6.54 -12.83 -17.06
C LEU A 246 7.50 -12.22 -18.09
N VAL A 247 8.80 -12.22 -17.79
CA VAL A 247 9.86 -11.69 -18.65
C VAL A 247 10.97 -12.72 -18.82
N GLU A 248 11.67 -12.65 -19.96
CA GLU A 248 12.83 -13.52 -20.21
C GLU A 248 14.09 -13.02 -19.48
N ASP A 249 14.20 -11.70 -19.27
CA ASP A 249 15.36 -11.06 -18.66
C ASP A 249 14.96 -10.13 -17.51
N ARG A 250 15.53 -10.37 -16.32
CA ARG A 250 15.39 -9.50 -15.13
C ARG A 250 15.71 -8.03 -15.42
N SER A 251 16.60 -7.75 -16.37
CA SER A 251 16.94 -6.38 -16.76
C SER A 251 15.75 -5.62 -17.34
N GLU A 252 14.75 -6.31 -17.89
CA GLU A 252 13.52 -5.69 -18.39
C GLU A 252 12.71 -5.05 -17.26
N VAL A 253 12.55 -5.75 -16.13
CA VAL A 253 11.88 -5.21 -14.94
C VAL A 253 12.63 -3.98 -14.41
N GLN A 254 13.96 -4.04 -14.36
CA GLN A 254 14.77 -2.91 -13.90
C GLN A 254 14.64 -1.68 -14.82
N ARG A 255 14.68 -1.88 -16.15
CA ARG A 255 14.45 -0.80 -17.13
C ARG A 255 13.05 -0.20 -16.97
N ARG A 256 12.04 -1.03 -16.77
CA ARG A 256 10.66 -0.56 -16.55
C ARG A 256 10.55 0.27 -15.26
N ILE A 257 11.23 -0.13 -14.18
CA ILE A 257 11.33 0.69 -12.96
C ILE A 257 11.94 2.06 -13.26
N ASP A 258 13.06 2.10 -14.00
CA ASP A 258 13.75 3.36 -14.31
C ASP A 258 12.86 4.31 -15.16
N GLU A 259 12.12 3.75 -16.13
CA GLU A 259 11.15 4.48 -16.95
C GLU A 259 10.02 5.06 -16.09
N LEU A 260 9.43 4.24 -15.21
CA LEU A 260 8.37 4.66 -14.28
C LEU A 260 8.87 5.74 -13.32
N VAL A 261 10.09 5.61 -12.77
CA VAL A 261 10.71 6.63 -11.91
C VAL A 261 10.90 7.94 -12.69
N GLY A 262 11.28 7.87 -13.97
CA GLY A 262 11.33 9.03 -14.85
C GLY A 262 9.98 9.74 -14.98
N ARG A 263 8.90 8.98 -15.23
CA ARG A 263 7.54 9.52 -15.31
C ARG A 263 7.04 10.09 -13.99
N ALA A 264 7.23 9.36 -12.89
CA ALA A 264 6.87 9.83 -11.55
C ALA A 264 7.57 11.15 -11.22
N ARG A 265 8.87 11.30 -11.52
CA ARG A 265 9.57 12.58 -11.36
C ARG A 265 8.93 13.71 -12.18
N GLY A 266 8.48 13.43 -13.40
CA GLY A 266 7.77 14.37 -14.24
C GLY A 266 6.45 14.84 -13.61
N LEU A 267 5.66 13.92 -13.08
CA LEU A 267 4.38 14.22 -12.41
C LEU A 267 4.57 14.95 -11.07
N LEU A 268 5.61 14.59 -10.30
CA LEU A 268 5.90 15.18 -8.99
C LEU A 268 6.50 16.58 -9.09
N ALA A 269 7.17 16.93 -10.20
CA ALA A 269 7.81 18.22 -10.39
C ALA A 269 6.85 19.43 -10.24
N PRO A 270 5.71 19.50 -10.94
CA PRO A 270 4.74 20.60 -10.73
C PRO A 270 4.12 20.56 -9.32
N LEU A 271 3.86 19.36 -8.77
CA LEU A 271 3.29 19.20 -7.44
C LEU A 271 4.19 19.71 -6.32
N ARG A 272 5.52 19.74 -6.52
CA ARG A 272 6.44 20.35 -5.56
C ARG A 272 6.21 21.85 -5.37
N SER A 273 5.62 22.53 -6.34
CA SER A 273 5.27 23.95 -6.20
C SER A 273 3.91 24.16 -5.54
N SER A 274 2.94 23.26 -5.75
CA SER A 274 1.57 23.41 -5.23
C SER A 274 1.34 22.71 -3.89
N CYS A 275 1.89 21.51 -3.68
CA CYS A 275 1.77 20.70 -2.47
C CYS A 275 3.09 19.95 -2.15
N PRO A 276 4.16 20.67 -1.76
CA PRO A 276 5.53 20.13 -1.62
C PRO A 276 5.62 18.91 -0.70
N GLU A 277 4.93 18.93 0.44
CA GLU A 277 4.97 17.81 1.40
C GLU A 277 4.46 16.51 0.76
N GLN A 278 3.41 16.56 -0.05
CA GLN A 278 2.84 15.36 -0.66
C GLN A 278 3.63 14.88 -1.87
N ALA A 279 4.27 15.79 -2.59
CA ALA A 279 5.22 15.40 -3.62
C ALA A 279 6.45 14.70 -3.01
N ASP A 280 6.94 15.19 -1.86
CA ASP A 280 8.03 14.56 -1.14
C ASP A 280 7.60 13.24 -0.46
N TYR A 281 6.35 13.14 0.02
CA TYR A 281 5.78 11.89 0.52
C TYR A 281 5.89 10.77 -0.51
N LEU A 282 5.38 11.01 -1.72
CA LEU A 282 5.42 10.05 -2.83
C LEU A 282 6.86 9.72 -3.26
N ALA A 283 7.74 10.72 -3.34
CA ALA A 283 9.16 10.49 -3.65
C ALA A 283 9.87 9.63 -2.59
N ARG A 284 9.54 9.83 -1.32
CA ARG A 284 10.10 9.06 -0.20
C ARG A 284 9.59 7.61 -0.18
N GLN A 285 8.36 7.34 -0.61
CA GLN A 285 7.87 5.96 -0.76
C GLN A 285 8.72 5.16 -1.75
N ILE A 286 9.07 5.76 -2.89
CA ILE A 286 9.97 5.13 -3.88
C ILE A 286 11.33 4.84 -3.21
N GLY A 287 11.93 5.84 -2.57
CA GLY A 287 13.26 5.72 -1.98
C GLY A 287 13.33 4.72 -0.83
N PHE A 288 12.36 4.76 0.10
CA PHE A 288 12.28 3.85 1.23
C PHE A 288 12.08 2.41 0.76
N SER A 289 11.07 2.15 -0.08
CA SER A 289 10.73 0.79 -0.52
C SER A 289 11.85 0.16 -1.35
N SER A 290 12.52 0.96 -2.21
CA SER A 290 13.70 0.52 -2.96
C SER A 290 14.87 0.10 -2.06
N GLY A 291 15.00 0.73 -0.89
CA GLY A 291 15.98 0.34 0.13
C GLY A 291 15.53 -0.86 0.95
N PHE A 292 14.27 -0.86 1.39
CA PHE A 292 13.67 -1.89 2.24
C PHE A 292 13.68 -3.26 1.55
N TYR A 293 13.14 -3.37 0.32
CA TYR A 293 13.04 -4.65 -0.39
C TYR A 293 14.39 -5.23 -0.85
N ARG A 294 15.49 -4.48 -0.75
CA ARG A 294 16.84 -5.03 -0.95
C ARG A 294 17.33 -5.85 0.25
N SER A 295 16.67 -5.75 1.40
CA SER A 295 17.16 -6.31 2.66
C SER A 295 16.08 -6.98 3.51
N ALA A 296 14.81 -6.69 3.27
CA ALA A 296 13.69 -7.18 4.03
C ALA A 296 12.45 -7.35 3.14
N ASP A 297 11.45 -8.01 3.69
CA ASP A 297 10.17 -8.25 3.09
C ASP A 297 9.09 -8.06 4.16
N PHE A 298 7.92 -7.51 3.78
CA PHE A 298 6.86 -7.20 4.74
C PHE A 298 6.30 -8.45 5.42
N TRP A 299 6.05 -9.51 4.64
CA TRP A 299 5.57 -10.80 5.16
C TRP A 299 6.70 -11.64 5.78
N GLY A 300 7.93 -11.50 5.29
CA GLY A 300 9.09 -12.25 5.79
C GLY A 300 9.03 -13.75 5.42
N ALA A 301 9.73 -14.58 6.20
CA ALA A 301 9.62 -16.03 6.08
C ALA A 301 8.54 -16.55 7.05
N LEU A 302 7.52 -17.23 6.52
CA LEU A 302 6.46 -17.90 7.32
C LEU A 302 6.99 -19.01 8.23
#